data_AF-A0A849ERX1-F1
#
_entry.id   AF-A0A849ERX1-F1
#
_cell.length_a   1.000
_cell.length_b   1.000
_cell.length_c   1.000
_cell.angle_alpha   90.00
_cell.angle_beta   90.00
_cell.angle_gamma   90.00
#
_symmetry.space_group_name_H-M   'P 1'
#
loop_
_entity.id
_entity.type
_entity.pdbx_description
1 polymer ?
#
loop_
_entity_poly.entity_id
_entity_poly.type
_entity_poly.pdbx_seq_one_letter_code
_entity_poly.pdbx_strand_id
1 'polypeptide(L)'
;MRYVSQNISWHGVAAVAAWVLVFCGPLDARQCLSPSPTLQKGEDPYGPIASRELTPSEHEQLVRLFKSLAGDWAGAAASFFCASAWNPDDVEHRRETIKARVQVDRGGNLQMAAELYSERERSSHQKHLRFYLNPNQLRLNNDNGTGDVELIEVADTRIAFLYRRMLPGAGGSSIRQEYFFTLEKDADGFRIEEMLFVQGKLSSGYTWQFK
;
A
#
# COMPACT_ATOMS: atom_id res chain seq x y z
N MET A 1 -73.57 21.13 30.93
CA MET A 1 -72.14 20.75 30.85
C MET A 1 -72.06 19.26 30.58
N ARG A 2 -71.83 18.86 29.32
CA ARG A 2 -71.80 17.47 28.85
C ARG A 2 -70.70 17.31 27.79
N TYR A 3 -69.96 16.20 27.93
CA TYR A 3 -69.35 15.33 26.91
C TYR A 3 -68.45 15.89 25.78
N VAL A 4 -67.15 15.58 25.91
CA VAL A 4 -66.27 14.77 25.04
C VAL A 4 -66.65 14.60 23.55
N SER A 5 -65.68 14.91 22.66
CA SER A 5 -65.35 14.05 21.50
C SER A 5 -63.87 14.18 21.14
N GLN A 6 -63.15 13.06 21.26
CA GLN A 6 -61.80 12.83 20.76
C GLN A 6 -61.79 12.78 19.22
N ASN A 7 -60.70 13.24 18.60
CA ASN A 7 -60.29 12.76 17.28
C ASN A 7 -58.77 12.57 17.29
N ILE A 8 -58.37 11.30 17.35
CA ILE A 8 -57.01 10.81 17.18
C ILE A 8 -56.91 10.35 15.72
N SER A 9 -56.12 11.02 14.89
CA SER A 9 -55.76 10.52 13.56
C SER A 9 -54.35 9.96 13.57
N TRP A 10 -54.25 8.63 13.52
CA TRP A 10 -53.04 7.86 13.26
C TRP A 10 -52.73 7.87 11.75
N HIS A 11 -51.75 8.65 11.34
CA HIS A 11 -51.00 8.47 10.10
C HIS A 11 -49.55 8.82 10.45
N GLY A 12 -48.51 8.04 10.21
CA GLY A 12 -48.32 6.80 9.50
C GLY A 12 -46.80 6.69 9.46
N VAL A 13 -46.23 5.80 10.26
CA VAL A 13 -44.80 5.51 10.28
C VAL A 13 -44.50 4.68 9.05
N ALA A 14 -43.82 5.25 8.04
CA ALA A 14 -43.00 4.51 7.07
C ALA A 14 -42.39 5.46 6.02
N ALA A 15 -41.10 5.74 6.15
CA ALA A 15 -40.22 6.06 5.02
C ALA A 15 -38.80 5.66 5.45
N VAL A 16 -38.56 4.35 5.51
CA VAL A 16 -37.70 3.62 4.55
C VAL A 16 -36.33 4.26 4.46
N ALA A 17 -35.42 3.69 5.25
CA ALA A 17 -33.99 3.88 5.19
C ALA A 17 -33.51 3.78 3.74
N ALA A 18 -33.13 4.92 3.16
CA ALA A 18 -32.41 4.97 1.90
C ALA A 18 -30.98 4.47 2.16
N TRP A 19 -30.76 3.27 1.67
CA TRP A 19 -29.55 2.48 1.67
C TRP A 19 -28.26 3.30 1.54
N VAL A 20 -27.43 3.16 2.57
CA VAL A 20 -25.99 3.33 2.53
C VAL A 20 -25.42 2.31 1.53
N LEU A 21 -25.12 2.76 0.31
CA LEU A 21 -24.20 2.07 -0.61
C LEU A 21 -23.33 3.11 -1.30
N VAL A 22 -22.57 3.86 -0.51
CA VAL A 22 -21.44 4.64 -1.03
C VAL A 22 -20.20 3.77 -0.95
N PHE A 23 -19.95 3.08 -2.06
CA PHE A 23 -18.63 2.73 -2.60
C PHE A 23 -17.53 2.30 -1.61
N CYS A 24 -17.66 1.10 -1.04
CA CYS A 24 -16.49 0.23 -0.89
C CYS A 24 -16.31 -0.53 -2.21
N GLY A 25 -15.78 0.15 -3.22
CA GLY A 25 -15.30 -0.54 -4.42
C GLY A 25 -14.09 -1.40 -4.05
N PRO A 26 -14.08 -2.70 -4.33
CA PRO A 26 -12.86 -3.48 -4.22
C PRO A 26 -11.81 -2.92 -5.19
N LEU A 27 -10.54 -3.08 -4.85
CA LEU A 27 -9.36 -2.81 -5.70
C LEU A 27 -9.31 -3.65 -7.01
N ASP A 28 -10.43 -4.26 -7.41
CA ASP A 28 -10.59 -5.13 -8.56
C ASP A 28 -10.93 -4.32 -9.81
N ALA A 29 -9.91 -3.72 -10.46
CA ALA A 29 -9.88 -3.55 -11.92
C ALA A 29 -8.59 -2.84 -12.43
N ARG A 30 -7.44 -2.96 -11.75
CA ARG A 30 -6.18 -2.74 -12.47
C ARG A 30 -5.94 -3.99 -13.30
N GLN A 31 -6.36 -3.94 -14.57
CA GLN A 31 -6.14 -5.00 -15.53
C GLN A 31 -4.64 -5.32 -15.55
N CYS A 32 -4.29 -6.60 -15.44
CA CYS A 32 -2.92 -7.03 -15.64
C CYS A 32 -2.41 -6.46 -16.97
N LEU A 33 -1.10 -6.20 -17.04
CA LEU A 33 -0.46 -5.56 -18.19
C LEU A 33 -0.84 -4.09 -18.45
N SER A 34 -1.63 -3.46 -17.57
CA SER A 34 -1.88 -2.02 -17.64
C SER A 34 -0.56 -1.22 -17.52
N PRO A 35 -0.46 -0.07 -18.22
CA PRO A 35 0.77 0.72 -18.23
C PRO A 35 1.06 1.30 -16.84
N SER A 36 2.35 1.46 -16.51
CA SER A 36 2.78 2.11 -15.27
C SER A 36 2.34 3.58 -15.23
N PRO A 37 2.09 4.14 -14.04
CA PRO A 37 1.77 5.56 -13.89
C PRO A 37 2.80 6.48 -14.56
N THR A 38 4.09 6.12 -14.54
CA THR A 38 5.16 6.87 -15.23
C THR A 38 4.90 6.92 -16.75
N LEU A 39 4.63 5.77 -17.37
CA LEU A 39 4.30 5.71 -18.79
C LEU A 39 2.98 6.44 -19.13
N GLN A 40 1.98 6.36 -18.26
CA GLN A 40 0.70 7.07 -18.45
C GLN A 40 0.88 8.60 -18.46
N LYS A 41 1.86 9.12 -17.70
CA LYS A 41 2.23 10.54 -17.71
C LYS A 41 3.08 10.93 -18.93
N GLY A 42 3.49 9.97 -19.76
CA GLY A 42 4.43 10.21 -20.87
C GLY A 42 5.87 10.45 -20.41
N GLU A 43 6.20 10.08 -19.18
CA GLU A 43 7.54 10.18 -18.62
C GLU A 43 8.37 8.93 -18.94
N ASP A 44 9.70 9.07 -18.88
CA ASP A 44 10.62 7.95 -19.09
C ASP A 44 10.71 7.07 -17.83
N PRO A 45 10.17 5.82 -17.83
CA PRO A 45 10.33 4.89 -16.70
C PRO A 45 11.79 4.44 -16.51
N TYR A 46 12.68 4.83 -17.42
CA TYR A 46 14.12 4.58 -17.38
C TYR A 46 14.91 5.80 -16.91
N GLY A 47 14.22 6.92 -16.67
CA GLY A 47 14.81 8.10 -16.06
C GLY A 47 15.30 7.83 -14.64
N PRO A 48 16.25 8.64 -14.14
CA PRO A 48 16.69 8.56 -12.75
C PRO A 48 15.50 8.80 -11.80
N ILE A 49 15.59 8.26 -10.59
CA ILE A 49 14.64 8.60 -9.51
C ILE A 49 14.88 10.06 -9.11
N ALA A 50 13.82 10.86 -9.09
CA ALA A 50 13.86 12.24 -8.63
C ALA A 50 13.77 12.29 -7.09
N SER A 51 14.82 11.83 -6.42
CA SER A 51 14.94 11.94 -4.96
C SER A 51 15.06 13.40 -4.53
N ARG A 52 14.49 13.73 -3.37
CA ARG A 52 14.59 15.06 -2.75
C ARG A 52 14.73 14.95 -1.24
N GLU A 53 15.22 16.03 -0.65
CA GLU A 53 15.16 16.20 0.80
C GLU A 53 13.71 16.39 1.28
N LEU A 54 13.46 15.83 2.45
CA LEU A 54 12.26 16.05 3.25
C LEU A 54 12.33 17.45 3.83
N THR A 55 11.22 18.18 3.77
CA THR A 55 11.07 19.38 4.59
C THR A 55 11.09 19.00 6.07
N PRO A 56 11.41 19.93 6.99
CA PRO A 56 11.35 19.65 8.42
C PRO A 56 9.99 19.11 8.88
N SER A 57 8.89 19.64 8.31
CA SER A 57 7.54 19.17 8.63
C SER A 57 7.30 17.73 8.16
N GLU A 58 7.68 17.39 6.93
CA GLU A 58 7.57 16.02 6.40
C GLU A 58 8.42 15.04 7.21
N HIS A 59 9.63 15.42 7.59
CA HIS A 59 10.49 14.60 8.45
C HIS A 59 9.80 14.30 9.79
N GLU A 60 9.25 15.32 10.45
CA GLU A 60 8.50 15.14 11.71
C GLU A 60 7.25 14.27 11.53
N GLN A 61 6.50 14.45 10.44
CA GLN A 61 5.33 13.63 10.10
C GLN A 61 5.73 12.15 9.94
N LEU A 62 6.81 11.87 9.21
CA LEU A 62 7.32 10.52 9.02
C LEU A 62 7.78 9.88 10.34
N VAL A 63 8.50 10.64 11.18
CA VAL A 63 8.92 10.15 12.50
C VAL A 63 7.71 9.81 13.38
N ARG A 64 6.66 10.64 13.38
CA ARG A 64 5.42 10.36 14.12
C ARG A 64 4.71 9.13 13.56
N LEU A 65 4.52 9.06 12.24
CA LEU A 65 3.91 7.92 11.57
C LEU A 65 4.65 6.63 11.91
N PHE A 66 5.96 6.58 11.72
CA PHE A 66 6.75 5.38 11.99
C PHE A 66 6.68 4.96 13.45
N LYS A 67 6.80 5.90 14.40
CA LYS A 67 6.64 5.59 15.83
C LYS A 67 5.26 5.02 16.15
N SER A 68 4.20 5.50 15.50
CA SER A 68 2.83 4.98 15.69
C SER A 68 2.65 3.54 15.20
N LEU A 69 3.55 3.04 14.35
CA LEU A 69 3.53 1.67 13.83
C LEU A 69 4.33 0.70 14.70
N ALA A 70 5.13 1.18 15.65
CA ALA A 70 5.99 0.33 16.47
C ALA A 70 5.17 -0.66 17.31
N GLY A 71 5.53 -1.94 17.26
CA GLY A 71 4.82 -3.00 17.97
C GLY A 71 4.77 -4.32 17.21
N ASP A 72 4.00 -5.25 17.77
CA ASP A 72 3.67 -6.53 17.15
C ASP A 72 2.28 -6.45 16.53
N TRP A 73 2.14 -6.92 15.30
CA TRP A 73 0.92 -6.82 14.50
C TRP A 73 0.56 -8.17 13.89
N ALA A 74 -0.74 -8.38 13.68
CA ALA A 74 -1.26 -9.53 12.97
C ALA A 74 -2.32 -9.08 11.96
N GLY A 75 -2.55 -9.90 10.93
CA GLY A 75 -3.56 -9.57 9.95
C GLY A 75 -3.60 -10.50 8.76
N ALA A 76 -4.03 -9.95 7.63
CA ALA A 76 -4.15 -10.66 6.36
C ALA A 76 -3.29 -10.00 5.29
N ALA A 77 -2.72 -10.84 4.42
CA ALA A 77 -2.06 -10.40 3.21
C ALA A 77 -2.78 -10.98 1.99
N ALA A 78 -2.90 -10.17 0.96
CA ALA A 78 -3.41 -10.57 -0.34
C ALA A 78 -2.41 -10.15 -1.41
N SER A 79 -2.27 -10.96 -2.44
CA SER A 79 -1.49 -10.60 -3.62
C SER A 79 -2.15 -11.13 -4.88
N PHE A 80 -1.77 -10.51 -5.99
CA PHE A 80 -2.08 -11.02 -7.32
C PHE A 80 -0.82 -10.98 -8.20
N PHE A 81 -0.75 -11.91 -9.14
CA PHE A 81 0.32 -12.03 -10.12
C PHE A 81 -0.27 -12.19 -11.52
N CYS A 82 0.21 -11.40 -12.46
CA CYS A 82 -0.11 -11.57 -13.87
C CYS A 82 0.70 -12.77 -14.40
N ALA A 83 0.05 -13.93 -14.51
CA ALA A 83 0.72 -15.19 -14.82
C ALA A 83 1.14 -15.28 -16.30
N SER A 84 0.46 -14.53 -17.18
CA SER A 84 0.79 -14.44 -18.60
C SER A 84 1.32 -13.05 -18.98
N ALA A 85 2.32 -13.04 -19.87
CA ALA A 85 2.82 -11.81 -20.49
C ALA A 85 1.87 -11.22 -21.55
N TRP A 86 0.85 -11.99 -21.96
CA TRP A 86 -0.01 -11.66 -23.11
C TRP A 86 -1.50 -11.68 -22.79
N ASN A 87 -1.91 -12.46 -21.79
CA ASN A 87 -3.30 -12.56 -21.38
C ASN A 87 -3.53 -11.76 -20.08
N PRO A 88 -4.21 -10.60 -20.14
CA PRO A 88 -4.50 -9.80 -18.94
C PRO A 88 -5.51 -10.46 -18.00
N ASP A 89 -6.23 -11.48 -18.45
CA ASP A 89 -7.19 -12.22 -17.61
C ASP A 89 -6.53 -13.39 -16.86
N ASP A 90 -5.28 -13.73 -17.17
CA ASP A 90 -4.53 -14.78 -16.50
C ASP A 90 -3.89 -14.24 -15.22
N VAL A 91 -4.68 -14.20 -14.16
CA VAL A 91 -4.33 -13.64 -12.85
C VAL A 91 -4.36 -14.72 -11.77
N GLU A 92 -3.22 -14.91 -11.11
CA GLU A 92 -3.12 -15.76 -9.93
C GLU A 92 -3.30 -14.92 -8.67
N HIS A 93 -4.26 -15.28 -7.82
CA HIS A 93 -4.46 -14.64 -6.51
C HIS A 93 -3.94 -15.51 -5.38
N ARG A 94 -3.31 -14.88 -4.39
CA ARG A 94 -2.90 -15.52 -3.14
C ARG A 94 -3.42 -14.76 -1.93
N ARG A 95 -3.75 -15.52 -0.88
CA ARG A 95 -4.18 -15.01 0.42
C ARG A 95 -3.38 -15.71 1.50
N GLU A 96 -2.90 -14.94 2.44
CA GLU A 96 -2.00 -15.39 3.49
C GLU A 96 -2.38 -14.72 4.82
N THR A 97 -2.05 -15.37 5.92
CA THR A 97 -2.03 -14.69 7.23
C THR A 97 -0.67 -14.04 7.41
N ILE A 98 -0.62 -12.86 8.00
CA ILE A 98 0.62 -12.12 8.22
C ILE A 98 0.79 -11.77 9.70
N LYS A 99 2.01 -11.92 10.21
CA LYS A 99 2.44 -11.40 11.50
C LYS A 99 3.67 -10.53 11.29
N ALA A 100 3.73 -9.37 11.93
CA ALA A 100 4.84 -8.45 11.77
C ALA A 100 5.31 -7.88 13.10
N ARG A 101 6.61 -7.62 13.20
CA ARG A 101 7.21 -6.83 14.27
C ARG A 101 7.83 -5.58 13.66
N VAL A 102 7.41 -4.43 14.15
CA VAL A 102 7.89 -3.11 13.72
C VAL A 102 8.71 -2.48 14.84
N GLN A 103 9.90 -2.04 14.50
CA GLN A 103 10.82 -1.32 15.38
C GLN A 103 11.18 0.01 14.74
N VAL A 104 11.32 1.04 15.58
CA VAL A 104 11.78 2.36 15.17
C VAL A 104 12.97 2.74 16.04
N ASP A 105 14.09 3.09 15.40
CA ASP A 105 15.28 3.48 16.13
C ASP A 105 15.23 4.94 16.62
N ARG A 106 16.29 5.37 17.31
CA ARG A 106 16.39 6.75 17.82
C ARG A 106 16.45 7.82 16.72
N GLY A 107 16.93 7.45 15.53
CA GLY A 107 16.97 8.33 14.35
C GLY A 107 15.65 8.36 13.58
N GLY A 108 14.63 7.63 14.02
CA GLY A 108 13.35 7.53 13.34
C GLY A 108 13.36 6.57 12.16
N ASN A 109 14.37 5.72 11.99
CA ASN A 109 14.36 4.71 10.94
C ASN A 109 13.43 3.55 11.32
N LEU A 110 12.59 3.11 10.38
CA LEU A 110 11.66 2.01 10.58
C LEU A 110 12.25 0.70 10.08
N GLN A 111 12.10 -0.36 10.86
CA GLN A 111 12.41 -1.74 10.48
C GLN A 111 11.21 -2.62 10.78
N MET A 112 10.73 -3.34 9.76
CA MET A 112 9.65 -4.31 9.89
C MET A 112 10.15 -5.68 9.43
N ALA A 113 9.91 -6.69 10.25
CA ALA A 113 10.05 -8.09 9.88
C ALA A 113 8.66 -8.73 9.90
N ALA A 114 8.23 -9.29 8.77
CA ALA A 114 6.94 -9.93 8.61
C ALA A 114 7.11 -11.40 8.21
N GLU A 115 6.29 -12.28 8.79
CA GLU A 115 6.12 -13.66 8.39
C GLU A 115 4.74 -13.83 7.75
N LEU A 116 4.72 -14.32 6.52
CA LEU A 116 3.52 -14.60 5.76
C LEU A 116 3.36 -16.12 5.67
N TYR A 117 2.17 -16.61 5.98
CA TYR A 117 1.84 -18.04 5.94
C TYR A 117 0.69 -18.30 4.95
N SER A 118 0.95 -19.22 4.02
CA SER A 118 -0.02 -19.72 3.06
C SER A 118 -0.59 -21.05 3.56
N GLU A 119 -1.89 -21.07 3.88
CA GLU A 119 -2.58 -22.30 4.27
C GLU A 119 -2.64 -23.31 3.11
N ARG A 120 -2.81 -22.81 1.88
CA ARG A 120 -2.88 -23.62 0.66
C ARG A 120 -1.57 -24.35 0.39
N GLU A 121 -0.44 -23.65 0.52
CA GLU A 121 0.88 -24.20 0.25
C GLU A 121 1.52 -24.85 1.49
N ARG A 122 0.92 -24.63 2.68
CA ARG A 122 1.45 -25.04 3.98
C ARG A 122 2.89 -24.58 4.21
N SER A 123 3.19 -23.35 3.79
CA SER A 123 4.53 -22.77 3.81
C SER A 123 4.49 -21.37 4.42
N SER A 124 5.59 -20.98 5.06
CA SER A 124 5.84 -19.61 5.51
C SER A 124 6.98 -18.99 4.71
N HIS A 125 6.94 -17.68 4.51
CA HIS A 125 8.07 -16.91 4.00
C HIS A 125 8.20 -15.57 4.72
N GLN A 126 9.40 -15.00 4.72
CA GLN A 126 9.71 -13.76 5.43
C GLN A 126 9.85 -12.57 4.48
N LYS A 127 9.41 -11.40 4.94
CA LYS A 127 9.59 -10.10 4.29
C LYS A 127 10.20 -9.12 5.28
N HIS A 128 11.12 -8.30 4.78
CA HIS A 128 11.72 -7.23 5.55
C HIS A 128 11.49 -5.90 4.84
N LEU A 129 11.00 -4.90 5.57
CA LEU A 129 10.95 -3.52 5.11
C LEU A 129 11.85 -2.67 6.00
N ARG A 130 12.63 -1.78 5.38
CA ARG A 130 13.49 -0.83 6.09
C ARG A 130 13.37 0.54 5.45
N PHE A 131 12.97 1.53 6.24
CA PHE A 131 12.92 2.93 5.85
C PHE A 131 13.92 3.74 6.66
N TYR A 132 14.76 4.47 5.94
CA TYR A 132 15.75 5.37 6.53
C TYR A 132 15.34 6.81 6.29
N LEU A 133 15.61 7.69 7.26
CA LEU A 133 15.33 9.13 7.19
C LEU A 133 16.58 10.01 7.18
N ASN A 134 17.79 9.44 7.06
CA ASN A 134 19.06 10.15 7.23
C ASN A 134 19.71 10.57 5.89
N PRO A 135 20.25 11.80 5.75
CA PRO A 135 20.14 12.97 6.65
C PRO A 135 19.00 13.92 6.22
N ASN A 136 17.74 13.45 6.27
CA ASN A 136 16.50 14.08 5.75
C ASN A 136 16.05 13.58 4.37
N GLN A 137 16.25 12.30 4.05
CA GLN A 137 15.67 11.69 2.86
C GLN A 137 15.02 10.37 3.24
N LEU A 138 13.86 10.07 2.65
CA LEU A 138 13.27 8.74 2.75
C LEU A 138 14.03 7.79 1.81
N ARG A 139 14.55 6.69 2.33
CA ARG A 139 15.27 5.67 1.55
C ARG A 139 14.90 4.25 1.96
N LEU A 140 15.04 3.32 1.01
CA LEU A 140 14.88 1.88 1.22
C LEU A 140 16.22 1.19 1.49
N ASN A 141 16.21 0.17 2.36
CA ASN A 141 17.28 -0.83 2.57
C ASN A 141 18.66 -0.36 3.06
N ASN A 142 19.24 0.72 2.55
CA ASN A 142 20.51 1.26 3.02
C ASN A 142 20.68 2.77 2.70
N ASP A 143 21.76 3.34 3.25
CA ASP A 143 22.15 4.74 3.20
C ASP A 143 23.12 5.08 2.04
N ASN A 144 23.42 4.13 1.15
CA ASN A 144 24.47 4.28 0.12
C ASN A 144 23.96 4.71 -1.27
N GLY A 145 22.73 5.25 -1.36
CA GLY A 145 22.07 5.65 -2.61
C GLY A 145 21.36 4.49 -3.34
N THR A 146 21.57 3.24 -2.91
CA THR A 146 20.80 2.07 -3.40
C THR A 146 19.48 1.96 -2.65
N GLY A 147 18.55 2.85 -2.94
CA GLY A 147 17.29 2.92 -2.21
C GLY A 147 16.57 4.25 -2.28
N ASP A 148 17.03 5.14 -3.15
CA ASP A 148 16.37 6.41 -3.41
C ASP A 148 14.92 6.18 -3.86
N VAL A 149 14.04 7.04 -3.35
CA VAL A 149 12.63 7.03 -3.68
C VAL A 149 12.22 8.38 -4.22
N GLU A 150 11.24 8.39 -5.11
CA GLU A 150 10.52 9.59 -5.52
C GLU A 150 9.29 9.72 -4.63
N LEU A 151 9.26 10.76 -3.79
CA LEU A 151 8.15 11.02 -2.89
C LEU A 151 6.92 11.50 -3.67
N ILE A 152 5.81 10.78 -3.51
CA ILE A 152 4.50 11.16 -4.09
C ILE A 152 3.66 11.89 -3.04
N GLU A 153 3.65 11.38 -1.81
CA GLU A 153 2.84 11.91 -0.72
C GLU A 153 3.54 11.67 0.63
N VAL A 154 3.49 12.68 1.51
CA VAL A 154 3.86 12.56 2.91
C VAL A 154 2.80 13.30 3.74
N ALA A 155 2.20 12.57 4.68
CA ALA A 155 1.22 13.07 5.63
C ALA A 155 1.39 12.34 6.98
N ASP A 156 0.72 12.84 8.04
CA ASP A 156 0.82 12.26 9.39
C ASP A 156 0.39 10.78 9.46
N THR A 157 -0.53 10.36 8.58
CA THR A 157 -1.07 8.98 8.57
C THR A 157 -0.73 8.23 7.29
N ARG A 158 -0.01 8.83 6.35
CA ARG A 158 0.14 8.25 5.01
C ARG A 158 1.45 8.63 4.37
N ILE A 159 2.08 7.65 3.72
CA ILE A 159 3.20 7.88 2.82
C ILE A 159 2.97 7.14 1.52
N ALA A 160 3.32 7.79 0.41
CA ALA A 160 3.37 7.16 -0.89
C ALA A 160 4.64 7.56 -1.62
N PHE A 161 5.30 6.59 -2.23
CA PHE A 161 6.51 6.83 -3.00
C PHE A 161 6.67 5.80 -4.11
N LEU A 162 7.49 6.17 -5.09
CA LEU A 162 7.93 5.32 -6.18
C LEU A 162 9.41 4.95 -5.96
N TYR A 163 9.78 3.72 -6.25
CA TYR A 163 11.19 3.35 -6.41
C TYR A 163 11.39 2.44 -7.61
N ARG A 164 12.60 2.45 -8.17
CA ARG A 164 12.95 1.71 -9.38
C ARG A 164 14.10 0.74 -9.11
N ARG A 165 14.08 -0.41 -9.76
CA ARG A 165 15.21 -1.36 -9.78
C ARG A 165 15.52 -1.77 -11.20
N MET A 166 16.81 -1.83 -11.50
CA MET A 166 17.33 -2.46 -12.72
C MET A 166 18.05 -3.73 -12.31
N LEU A 167 17.51 -4.87 -12.76
CA LEU A 167 18.12 -6.17 -12.55
C LEU A 167 18.84 -6.59 -13.83
N PRO A 168 20.03 -7.20 -13.74
CA PRO A 168 20.67 -7.80 -14.90
C PRO A 168 19.78 -8.93 -15.44
N GLY A 169 19.54 -8.91 -16.75
CA GLY A 169 18.80 -9.94 -17.48
C GLY A 169 19.74 -10.89 -18.24
N ALA A 170 19.17 -11.94 -18.82
CA ALA A 170 19.92 -12.87 -19.65
C ALA A 170 20.47 -12.18 -20.91
N GLY A 171 21.69 -12.53 -21.33
CA GLY A 171 22.30 -12.02 -22.55
C GLY A 171 22.68 -10.53 -22.53
N GLY A 172 22.86 -9.93 -21.36
CA GLY A 172 23.20 -8.50 -21.23
C GLY A 172 22.00 -7.55 -21.32
N SER A 173 20.77 -8.09 -21.33
CA SER A 173 19.55 -7.29 -21.18
C SER A 173 19.39 -6.77 -19.74
N SER A 174 18.50 -5.80 -19.52
CA SER A 174 18.13 -5.36 -18.16
C SER A 174 16.62 -5.52 -17.95
N ILE A 175 16.24 -6.10 -16.82
CA ILE A 175 14.85 -6.18 -16.38
C ILE A 175 14.59 -4.98 -15.49
N ARG A 176 13.60 -4.21 -15.88
CA ARG A 176 13.28 -2.94 -15.24
C ARG A 176 12.01 -3.08 -14.43
N GLN A 177 12.07 -2.62 -13.20
CA GLN A 177 11.00 -2.74 -12.23
C GLN A 177 10.69 -1.37 -11.64
N GLU A 178 9.42 -1.00 -11.65
CA GLU A 178 8.90 0.17 -10.94
C GLU A 178 7.96 -0.31 -9.84
N TYR A 179 8.14 0.22 -8.64
CA TYR A 179 7.36 -0.14 -7.48
C TYR A 179 6.66 1.10 -6.95
N PHE A 180 5.33 1.04 -6.85
CA PHE A 180 4.54 2.07 -6.19
C PHE A 180 4.14 1.56 -4.82
N PHE A 181 4.65 2.22 -3.80
CA PHE A 181 4.44 1.85 -2.41
C PHE A 181 3.51 2.84 -1.74
N THR A 182 2.60 2.36 -0.90
CA THR A 182 1.80 3.17 0.00
C THR A 182 1.76 2.50 1.36
N LEU A 183 1.94 3.30 2.42
CA LEU A 183 1.63 2.90 3.78
C LEU A 183 0.63 3.89 4.34
N GLU A 184 -0.42 3.38 4.95
CA GLU A 184 -1.51 4.17 5.51
C GLU A 184 -1.86 3.64 6.91
N LYS A 185 -1.88 4.52 7.90
CA LYS A 185 -2.23 4.25 9.29
C LYS A 185 -3.68 4.66 9.53
N ASP A 186 -4.47 3.71 10.04
CA ASP A 186 -5.82 3.96 10.56
C ASP A 186 -5.77 4.14 12.08
N ALA A 187 -6.91 4.21 12.79
CA ALA A 187 -6.91 4.30 14.25
C ALA A 187 -6.26 3.05 14.90
N ASP A 188 -6.76 1.87 14.55
CA ASP A 188 -6.41 0.61 15.21
C ASP A 188 -5.56 -0.33 14.34
N GLY A 189 -5.12 0.13 13.17
CA GLY A 189 -4.41 -0.71 12.22
C GLY A 189 -3.59 0.10 11.25
N PHE A 190 -3.02 -0.57 10.27
CA PHE A 190 -2.41 0.05 9.11
C PHE A 190 -2.45 -0.89 7.92
N ARG A 191 -2.29 -0.31 6.73
CA ARG A 191 -2.28 -0.99 5.45
C ARG A 191 -1.01 -0.65 4.70
N ILE A 192 -0.42 -1.66 4.07
CA ILE A 192 0.67 -1.49 3.11
C ILE A 192 0.18 -1.98 1.75
N GLU A 193 0.41 -1.18 0.71
CA GLU A 193 0.15 -1.56 -0.67
C GLU A 193 1.42 -1.39 -1.50
N GLU A 194 1.74 -2.38 -2.31
CA GLU A 194 2.84 -2.32 -3.25
C GLU A 194 2.39 -2.83 -4.62
N MET A 195 2.58 -2.03 -5.67
CA MET A 195 2.29 -2.40 -7.05
C MET A 195 3.60 -2.48 -7.83
N LEU A 196 3.86 -3.61 -8.46
CA LEU A 196 5.06 -3.85 -9.27
C LEU A 196 4.72 -3.80 -10.75
N PHE A 197 5.43 -2.94 -11.47
CA PHE A 197 5.42 -2.86 -12.91
C PHE A 197 6.75 -3.36 -13.46
N VAL A 198 6.71 -4.31 -14.40
CA VAL A 198 7.89 -4.85 -15.07
C VAL A 198 7.86 -4.40 -16.53
N GLN A 199 8.93 -3.76 -16.99
CA GLN A 199 8.99 -3.14 -18.32
C GLN A 199 7.78 -2.23 -18.61
N GLY A 200 7.38 -1.45 -17.59
CA GLY A 200 6.26 -0.51 -17.68
C GLY A 200 4.86 -1.13 -17.68
N LYS A 201 4.73 -2.43 -17.43
CA LYS A 201 3.43 -3.13 -17.38
C LYS A 201 3.18 -3.70 -16.00
N LEU A 202 1.93 -3.61 -15.52
CA LEU A 202 1.55 -4.16 -14.23
C LEU A 202 1.80 -5.68 -14.23
N SER A 203 2.58 -6.14 -13.25
CA SER A 203 2.99 -7.54 -13.09
C SER A 203 2.45 -8.18 -11.82
N SER A 204 2.37 -7.44 -10.71
CA SER A 204 1.82 -7.95 -9.46
C SER A 204 1.43 -6.82 -8.53
N GLY A 205 0.61 -7.13 -7.53
CA GLY A 205 0.29 -6.24 -6.44
C GLY A 205 0.19 -6.99 -5.11
N TYR A 206 0.49 -6.29 -4.03
CA TYR A 206 0.48 -6.80 -2.67
C TYR A 206 -0.28 -5.82 -1.78
N THR A 207 -1.15 -6.36 -0.92
CA THR A 207 -1.83 -5.61 0.12
C THR A 207 -1.65 -6.35 1.44
N TRP A 208 -1.12 -5.68 2.45
CA TRP A 208 -1.05 -6.17 3.82
C TRP A 208 -1.98 -5.32 4.69
N GLN A 209 -2.89 -5.96 5.39
CA GLN A 209 -3.83 -5.30 6.30
C GLN A 209 -3.58 -5.80 7.72
N PHE A 210 -3.17 -4.90 8.60
CA PHE A 210 -2.90 -5.17 10.01
C PHE A 210 -4.01 -4.59 10.91
N LYS A 211 -4.23 -5.25 12.04
CA LYS A 211 -5.15 -4.85 13.12
C LYS A 211 -4.54 -5.20 14.48
#